data_AF-A0A6L3X0M3-F1
#
_entry.id   AF-A0A6L3X0M3-F1
#
_cell.length_a   1.000
_cell.length_b   1.000
_cell.length_c   1.000
_cell.angle_alpha   90.00
_cell.angle_beta   90.00
_cell.angle_gamma   90.00
#
_symmetry.space_group_name_H-M   'P 1'
#
loop_
_entity.id
_entity.type
_entity.pdbx_description
1 polymer ?
#
loop_
_entity_poly.entity_id
_entity_poly.type
_entity_poly.pdbx_seq_one_letter_code
_entity_poly.pdbx_strand_id
1 'polypeptide(L)' 'GGFYLGSIGGPAAVLAQNSIKSLECVAYPELGMEAIWKIEVENFPAFILVDDKGNDFFQQIQNKQCKGGSQR' A
#
# COMPACT_ATOMS: atom_id res chain seq x y z
N GLY A 1 -11.29 -14.76 0.37
CA GLY A 1 -9.97 -14.39 -0.17
C GLY A 1 -9.91 -12.90 -0.29
N GLY A 2 -9.02 -12.26 0.45
CA GLY A 2 -8.77 -10.81 0.37
C GLY A 2 -7.41 -10.54 -0.27
N PHE A 3 -7.17 -9.31 -0.71
CA PHE A 3 -5.93 -8.88 -1.33
C PHE A 3 -5.33 -7.71 -0.56
N TYR A 4 -4.01 -7.68 -0.42
CA TYR A 4 -3.30 -6.53 0.12
C TYR A 4 -2.59 -5.80 -1.01
N LEU A 5 -2.97 -4.54 -1.23
CA LEU A 5 -2.40 -3.68 -2.27
C LEU A 5 -1.42 -2.68 -1.63
N GLY A 6 -0.16 -2.72 -2.05
CA GLY A 6 0.87 -1.79 -1.64
C GLY A 6 1.01 -0.63 -2.61
N SER A 7 0.82 0.59 -2.13
CA SER A 7 1.21 1.81 -2.87
C SER A 7 2.67 2.16 -2.63
N ILE A 8 3.23 3.01 -3.49
CA ILE A 8 4.58 3.54 -3.32
C ILE A 8 4.58 4.59 -2.20
N GLY A 9 5.32 4.36 -1.12
CA GLY A 9 5.52 5.34 -0.05
C GLY A 9 6.49 6.46 -0.45
N GLY A 10 6.17 7.71 -0.14
CA GLY A 10 7.01 8.88 -0.41
C GLY A 10 6.39 9.95 -1.32
N PRO A 11 5.94 9.63 -2.56
CA PRO A 11 5.44 10.62 -3.52
C PRO A 11 3.99 11.07 -3.24
N ALA A 12 3.68 11.40 -1.98
CA ALA A 12 2.31 11.72 -1.55
C ALA A 12 1.72 12.94 -2.29
N ALA A 13 2.53 13.97 -2.56
CA ALA A 13 2.07 15.17 -3.29
C ALA A 13 1.66 14.85 -4.73
N VAL A 14 2.43 14.03 -5.43
CA VAL A 14 2.15 13.62 -6.82
C VAL A 14 0.92 12.71 -6.87
N LEU A 15 0.80 11.79 -5.92
CA LEU A 15 -0.38 10.92 -5.79
C LEU A 15 -1.64 11.74 -5.50
N ALA A 16 -1.55 12.71 -4.58
CA ALA A 16 -2.67 13.58 -4.27
C ALA A 16 -3.10 14.42 -5.47
N GLN A 17 -2.14 14.98 -6.22
CA GLN A 17 -2.44 15.84 -7.36
C GLN A 17 -2.99 15.08 -8.57
N ASN A 18 -2.47 13.89 -8.85
CA ASN A 18 -2.78 13.17 -10.11
C ASN A 18 -3.83 12.07 -9.94
N SER A 19 -3.92 11.47 -8.75
CA SER A 19 -4.74 10.27 -8.54
C SER A 19 -5.92 10.47 -7.60
N ILE A 20 -5.95 11.49 -6.74
CA ILE A 20 -7.10 11.77 -5.86
C ILE A 20 -8.06 12.75 -6.55
N LYS A 21 -9.33 12.37 -6.70
CA LYS A 21 -10.38 13.16 -7.37
C LYS A 21 -11.32 13.85 -6.41
N SER A 22 -11.66 13.18 -5.31
CA SER A 22 -12.50 13.75 -4.27
C SER A 22 -12.12 13.16 -2.91
N LEU A 23 -12.44 13.91 -1.85
CA LEU A 23 -12.12 13.56 -0.47
C LEU A 23 -13.26 14.07 0.42
N GLU A 24 -13.94 13.14 1.09
CA GLU A 24 -15.11 13.39 1.93
C GLU A 24 -14.88 12.76 3.32
N CYS A 25 -15.12 13.51 4.39
CA CYS A 25 -15.07 12.97 5.75
C CYS A 25 -16.37 12.23 6.05
N VAL A 26 -16.28 10.93 6.33
CA VAL A 26 -17.44 10.06 6.57
C VAL A 26 -17.78 9.96 8.05
N ALA A 27 -16.77 9.90 8.91
CA ALA A 27 -16.97 9.72 10.35
C ALA A 27 -15.79 10.24 11.17
N TYR A 28 -16.10 10.63 12.42
CA TYR A 28 -15.15 11.11 13.43
C TYR A 28 -14.31 12.33 13.00
N PRO A 29 -14.94 13.44 12.56
CA PRO A 29 -14.21 14.64 12.11
C PRO A 29 -13.33 15.27 13.20
N GLU A 30 -13.63 15.02 14.48
CA GLU A 30 -12.85 15.47 15.62
C GLU A 30 -11.43 14.86 15.68
N LEU A 31 -11.19 13.73 15.01
CA LEU A 31 -9.87 13.10 14.90
C LEU A 31 -8.96 13.77 13.86
N GLY A 32 -9.47 14.78 13.15
CA GLY A 32 -8.70 15.54 12.16
C GLY A 32 -8.18 14.66 11.03
N MET A 33 -6.86 14.54 10.90
CA MET A 33 -6.24 13.75 9.83
C MET A 33 -6.46 12.23 9.97
N GLU A 34 -6.81 11.75 11.16
CA GLU A 34 -7.06 10.32 11.44
C GLU A 34 -8.55 9.93 11.29
N ALA A 35 -9.41 10.88 10.88
CA ALA A 35 -10.81 10.62 10.60
C ALA A 35 -11.00 9.57 9.48
N ILE A 36 -12.20 9.00 9.37
CA ILE A 36 -12.51 8.08 8.27
C ILE A 36 -12.84 8.89 7.03
N TRP A 37 -11.97 8.78 6.01
CA TRP A 37 -12.12 9.48 4.74
C TRP A 37 -12.59 8.54 3.65
N LYS A 38 -13.58 8.98 2.88
CA LYS A 38 -13.93 8.41 1.58
C LYS A 38 -13.19 9.20 0.52
N ILE A 39 -12.32 8.51 -0.21
CA ILE A 39 -11.56 9.07 -1.32
C ILE A 39 -11.98 8.42 -2.63
N GLU A 40 -12.18 9.23 -3.66
CA GLU A 40 -12.33 8.72 -5.02
C GLU A 40 -11.00 8.89 -5.73
N VAL A 41 -10.52 7.80 -6.35
CA VAL A 41 -9.20 7.76 -6.99
C VAL A 41 -9.31 7.30 -8.43
N GLU A 42 -8.41 7.81 -9.27
CA GLU A 42 -8.26 7.38 -10.67
C GLU A 42 -6.79 7.05 -10.95
N ASN A 43 -6.53 5.94 -11.64
CA ASN A 43 -5.19 5.50 -12.03
C ASN A 43 -4.20 5.44 -10.84
N PHE A 44 -4.65 4.97 -9.68
CA PHE A 44 -3.83 4.91 -8.48
C PHE A 44 -2.82 3.74 -8.55
N PRO A 45 -1.51 4.00 -8.55
CA PRO A 45 -0.51 2.95 -8.68
C PRO A 45 -0.42 2.11 -7.40
N ALA A 46 -0.61 0.79 -7.53
CA ALA A 46 -0.45 -0.16 -6.46
C ALA A 46 0.00 -1.54 -6.98
N PHE A 47 0.64 -2.31 -6.10
CA PHE A 47 1.09 -3.68 -6.36
C PHE A 47 0.36 -4.66 -5.45
N ILE A 48 0.10 -5.87 -5.93
CA ILE A 48 -0.42 -6.95 -5.07
C ILE A 48 0.73 -7.47 -4.22
N LEU A 49 0.64 -7.26 -2.92
CA LEU A 49 1.63 -7.70 -1.94
C LEU A 49 1.27 -9.05 -1.34
N VAL A 50 -0.01 -9.28 -1.07
CA VAL A 50 -0.53 -10.56 -0.59
C VAL A 50 -1.76 -10.93 -1.41
N ASP A 51 -1.78 -12.16 -1.90
CA ASP A 51 -2.93 -12.72 -2.62
C ASP A 51 -3.75 -13.67 -1.75
N ASP A 52 -4.90 -14.09 -2.30
CA ASP A 52 -5.83 -15.00 -1.64
C ASP A 52 -5.38 -16.47 -1.65
N LYS A 53 -4.17 -16.76 -2.18
CA LYS A 53 -3.59 -18.09 -2.30
C LYS A 53 -2.44 -18.34 -1.33
N GLY A 54 -2.18 -17.38 -0.44
CA GLY A 54 -1.11 -17.46 0.55
C GLY A 54 0.25 -17.02 0.02
N ASN A 55 0.31 -16.38 -1.16
CA ASN A 55 1.53 -15.77 -1.64
C ASN A 55 1.73 -14.40 -0.98
N ASP A 56 2.89 -14.22 -0.36
CA ASP A 56 3.32 -12.96 0.24
C ASP A 56 4.63 -12.52 -0.45
N PHE A 57 4.62 -11.32 -1.01
CA PHE A 57 5.75 -10.72 -1.72
C PHE A 57 6.97 -10.49 -0.81
N PHE A 58 6.77 -10.09 0.45
CA PHE A 58 7.87 -9.79 1.37
C PHE A 58 8.51 -11.06 1.94
N GLN A 59 7.72 -12.11 2.17
CA GLN A 59 8.23 -13.41 2.60
C GLN A 59 9.19 -14.03 1.57
N GLN A 60 8.90 -13.84 0.27
CA GLN A 60 9.77 -14.32 -0.81
C GLN A 60 11.12 -13.61 -0.87
N ILE A 61 11.17 -12.32 -0.49
CA ILE A 61 12.41 -11.55 -0.44
C ILE A 61 13.25 -11.94 0.77
N GLN A 62 12.64 -12.09 1.95
CA GLN A 62 13.36 -12.53 3.15
C GLN A 62 13.95 -13.94 2.98
N ASN A 63 13.19 -14.87 2.38
CA ASN A 63 13.66 -16.23 2.14
C ASN A 63 14.82 -16.32 1.12
N LYS A 64 15.08 -15.25 0.35
CA LYS A 64 16.21 -15.18 -0.58
C LYS A 64 17.50 -14.64 0.04
N GLN A 65 17.48 -14.08 1.26
CA GLN A 65 18.64 -13.39 1.82
C GLN A 65 19.73 -14.28 2.46
N CYS A 66 19.63 -15.62 2.45
CA CYS A 66 20.74 -16.49 2.89
C CYS A 66 21.02 -17.64 1.91
N LYS A 67 21.65 -17.34 0.77
CA LYS A 67 22.47 -18.28 -0.01
C LYS A 67 23.73 -17.64 -0.61
N GLY A 68 24.31 -16.64 0.07
CA GLY A 68 25.58 -16.04 -0.33
C GLY A 68 26.33 -15.46 0.85
N GLY A 69 27.18 -16.25 1.51
CA GLY A 69 28.06 -15.73 2.57
C GLY A 69 28.52 -16.68 3.67
N SER A 70 28.73 -17.98 3.40
CA SER A 70 29.63 -18.79 4.21
C SER A 70 30.18 -19.95 3.40
N GLN A 71 31.34 -19.72 2.78
CA GLN A 71 32.36 -20.73 2.47
C GLN A 71 33.62 -19.99 2.01
N ARG A 72 34.32 -19.39 2.99
CA ARG A 72 35.77 -19.36 3.18
C ARG A 72 36.07 -18.60 4.47
#